data_AF-A0A484LXQ2-F1
#
_entry.id   AF-A0A484LXQ2-F1
#
_cell.length_a   1.000
_cell.length_b   1.000
_cell.length_c   1.000
_cell.angle_alpha   90.00
_cell.angle_beta   90.00
_cell.angle_gamma   90.00
#
_symmetry.space_group_name_H-M   'P 1'
#
loop_
_entity.id
_entity.type
_entity.pdbx_description
1 polymer ?
#
loop_
_entity_poly.entity_id
_entity_poly.type
_entity_poly.pdbx_seq_one_letter_code
_entity_poly.pdbx_strand_id
1 'polypeptide(L)'
;MIDDSEEKQRLENLRSSAILESMDSAVVDRIIEKLTEVRSSKPGKLVQLTESEIKQLCAASRDIFIKQPNLLELEAPIKICGNPFIH
;
A
#
# COMPACT_ATOMS: atom_id res chain seq x y z
N MET A 1 -22.98 28.81 -14.56
CA MET A 1 -22.89 28.04 -13.31
C MET A 1 -22.58 26.62 -13.75
N ILE A 2 -21.33 26.20 -13.62
CA ILE A 2 -20.99 24.79 -13.75
C ILE A 2 -21.63 24.16 -12.53
N ASP A 3 -22.55 23.22 -12.75
CA ASP A 3 -23.21 22.50 -11.68
C ASP A 3 -22.12 21.78 -10.87
N ASP A 4 -22.02 22.04 -9.57
CA ASP A 4 -21.06 21.34 -8.67
C ASP A 4 -21.13 19.80 -8.86
N SER A 5 -22.26 19.27 -9.34
CA SER A 5 -22.42 17.86 -9.71
C SER A 5 -21.57 17.44 -10.92
N GLU A 6 -21.39 18.28 -11.94
CA GLU A 6 -20.56 17.95 -13.12
C GLU A 6 -19.06 17.93 -12.78
N GLU A 7 -18.60 18.83 -11.90
CA GLU A 7 -17.20 18.83 -11.44
C GLU A 7 -16.93 17.63 -10.53
N LYS A 8 -17.88 17.31 -9.64
CA LYS A 8 -17.82 16.12 -8.78
C LYS A 8 -17.81 14.83 -9.61
N GLN A 9 -18.63 14.75 -10.66
CA GLN A 9 -18.65 13.61 -11.59
C GLN A 9 -17.35 13.50 -12.39
N ARG A 10 -16.74 14.62 -12.81
CA ARG A 10 -15.42 14.59 -13.48
C ARG A 10 -14.29 14.14 -12.54
N LEU A 11 -14.30 14.59 -11.29
CA LEU A 11 -13.35 14.17 -10.27
C LEU A 11 -13.54 12.70 -9.88
N GLU A 12 -14.78 12.23 -9.83
CA GLU A 12 -15.12 10.82 -9.61
C GLU A 12 -14.68 9.95 -10.80
N ASN A 13 -14.95 10.37 -12.03
CA ASN A 13 -14.50 9.67 -13.24
C ASN A 13 -12.97 9.67 -13.39
N LEU A 14 -12.29 10.74 -12.99
CA LEU A 14 -10.82 10.81 -12.98
C LEU A 14 -10.22 9.94 -11.87
N ARG A 15 -10.88 9.81 -10.72
CA ARG A 15 -10.54 8.83 -9.68
C ARG A 15 -10.78 7.40 -10.12
N SER A 16 -11.88 7.14 -10.85
CA SER A 16 -12.22 5.81 -11.38
C SER A 16 -11.25 5.33 -12.46
N SER A 17 -10.69 6.24 -13.27
CA SER A 17 -9.74 5.88 -14.34
C SER A 17 -8.34 5.53 -13.83
N ALA A 18 -7.97 5.88 -12.60
CA ALA A 18 -6.60 5.74 -12.09
C ALA A 18 -6.42 4.59 -11.07
N ILE A 19 -7.49 3.93 -10.62
CA ILE A 19 -7.43 3.02 -9.46
C ILE A 19 -8.13 1.68 -9.77
N LEU A 20 -7.63 0.91 -10.74
CA LEU A 20 -8.00 -0.52 -10.89
C LEU A 20 -6.87 -1.36 -11.52
N GLU A 21 -5.63 -1.18 -11.08
CA GLU A 21 -4.67 -2.29 -11.12
C GLU A 21 -4.24 -2.60 -9.69
N SER A 22 -4.98 -3.52 -9.05
CA SER A 22 -4.45 -4.21 -7.89
C SER A 22 -3.18 -4.91 -8.35
N MET A 23 -2.06 -4.66 -7.67
CA MET A 23 -0.82 -5.38 -7.95
C MET A 23 -1.09 -6.88 -8.04
N ASP A 24 -0.50 -7.51 -9.05
CA ASP A 24 -0.59 -8.95 -9.24
C ASP A 24 -0.06 -9.68 -7.99
N SER A 25 -0.84 -10.65 -7.49
CA SER A 25 -0.49 -11.43 -6.30
C SER A 25 0.87 -12.09 -6.46
N ALA A 26 1.18 -12.62 -7.65
CA ALA A 26 2.45 -13.28 -7.89
C ALA A 26 3.65 -12.32 -7.79
N VAL A 27 3.46 -11.03 -8.08
CA VAL A 27 4.49 -10.00 -7.89
C VAL A 27 4.66 -9.69 -6.41
N VAL A 28 3.55 -9.54 -5.67
CA VAL A 28 3.57 -9.28 -4.22
C VAL A 28 4.24 -10.44 -3.47
N ASP A 29 3.90 -11.68 -3.79
CA ASP A 29 4.47 -12.88 -3.17
C ASP A 29 6.00 -12.95 -3.39
N ARG A 30 6.47 -12.67 -4.61
CA ARG A 30 7.91 -12.60 -4.92
C ARG A 30 8.62 -11.51 -4.11
N ILE A 31 8.00 -10.35 -3.91
CA ILE A 31 8.58 -9.26 -3.10
C ILE A 31 8.67 -9.70 -1.63
N ILE A 32 7.64 -10.36 -1.11
CA ILE A 32 7.64 -10.89 0.27
C ILE A 32 8.75 -11.93 0.44
N GLU A 33 8.92 -12.86 -0.49
CA GLU A 33 10.00 -13.86 -0.45
C GLU A 33 11.38 -13.19 -0.39
N LYS A 34 11.66 -12.24 -1.28
CA LYS A 34 12.92 -11.47 -1.30
C LYS A 34 13.19 -10.76 0.03
N LEU A 35 12.16 -10.13 0.63
CA LEU A 35 12.28 -9.40 1.88
C LEU A 35 12.42 -10.32 3.10
N THR A 36 11.90 -11.54 3.04
CA THR A 36 11.96 -12.49 4.16
C THR A 36 13.21 -13.37 4.15
N GLU A 37 13.85 -13.57 2.99
CA GLU A 37 15.11 -14.33 2.86
C GLU A 37 16.25 -13.77 3.73
N VAL A 38 16.28 -12.44 3.92
CA VAL A 38 17.35 -11.80 4.70
C VAL A 38 17.25 -12.03 6.21
N ARG A 39 16.16 -12.63 6.72
CA ARG A 39 16.02 -12.98 8.14
C ARG A 39 17.12 -13.94 8.64
N SER A 40 17.58 -14.84 7.77
CA SER A 40 18.65 -15.81 8.08
C SER A 40 20.05 -15.28 7.74
N SER A 41 20.12 -14.09 7.14
CA SER A 41 21.39 -13.46 6.76
C SER A 41 21.91 -12.55 7.87
N LYS A 42 23.19 -12.17 7.78
CA LYS A 42 23.78 -11.17 8.68
C LYS A 42 22.93 -9.87 8.65
N PRO A 43 22.63 -9.27 9.81
CA PRO A 43 21.95 -7.98 9.88
C PRO A 43 22.66 -6.93 8.99
N GLY A 44 21.89 -6.14 8.25
CA GLY A 44 22.41 -5.14 7.31
C GLY A 44 22.55 -5.59 5.86
N LYS A 45 22.17 -6.83 5.51
CA LYS A 45 22.06 -7.27 4.10
C LYS A 45 20.94 -6.47 3.40
N LEU A 46 21.29 -5.78 2.32
CA LEU A 46 20.33 -5.05 1.49
C LEU A 46 19.56 -6.01 0.57
N VAL A 47 18.26 -5.79 0.45
CA VAL A 47 17.40 -6.49 -0.52
C VAL A 47 17.32 -5.62 -1.78
N GLN A 48 17.60 -6.21 -2.93
CA GLN A 48 17.49 -5.51 -4.20
C GLN A 48 16.06 -5.59 -4.72
N LEU A 49 15.36 -4.46 -4.67
CA LEU A 49 14.08 -4.26 -5.32
C LEU A 49 14.26 -3.23 -6.44
N THR A 50 13.58 -3.44 -7.55
CA THR A 50 13.55 -2.47 -8.65
C THR A 50 12.69 -1.27 -8.29
N GLU A 51 12.98 -0.12 -8.89
CA GLU A 51 12.19 1.09 -8.68
C GLU A 51 10.71 0.89 -9.04
N SER A 52 10.43 0.10 -10.07
CA SER A 52 9.06 -0.23 -10.49
C SER A 52 8.32 -1.02 -9.41
N GLU A 53 8.94 -2.07 -8.84
CA GLU A 53 8.35 -2.86 -7.75
C GLU A 53 8.02 -1.98 -6.53
N ILE A 54 8.91 -1.05 -6.17
CA ILE A 54 8.70 -0.12 -5.05
C ILE A 54 7.55 0.85 -5.35
N LYS A 55 7.53 1.46 -6.53
CA LYS A 55 6.48 2.40 -6.94
C LYS A 55 5.10 1.74 -6.97
N GLN A 56 5.02 0.52 -7.51
CA GLN A 56 3.78 -0.25 -7.53
C GLN A 56 3.31 -0.56 -6.11
N LEU A 57 4.21 -1.01 -5.22
CA LEU A 57 3.88 -1.29 -3.82
C LEU A 57 3.33 -0.07 -3.11
N CYS A 58 3.96 1.10 -3.29
CA CYS A 58 3.49 2.36 -2.73
C CYS A 58 2.13 2.76 -3.30
N ALA A 59 1.91 2.63 -4.61
CA ALA A 59 0.65 2.98 -5.25
C ALA A 59 -0.50 2.10 -4.74
N ALA A 60 -0.32 0.77 -4.78
CA ALA A 60 -1.32 -0.18 -4.29
C ALA A 60 -1.62 0.01 -2.80
N SER A 61 -0.59 0.20 -1.96
CA SER A 61 -0.78 0.43 -0.52
C SER A 61 -1.56 1.72 -0.26
N ARG A 62 -1.25 2.80 -0.99
CA ARG A 62 -1.94 4.09 -0.88
C ARG A 62 -3.43 3.93 -1.18
N ASP A 63 -3.78 3.17 -2.21
CA ASP A 63 -5.17 2.96 -2.59
C ASP A 63 -5.93 2.17 -1.52
N ILE A 64 -5.28 1.18 -0.89
CA ILE A 64 -5.85 0.44 0.25
C ILE A 64 -6.12 1.39 1.41
N PHE A 65 -5.14 2.23 1.79
CA PHE A 65 -5.29 3.17 2.89
C PHE A 65 -6.36 4.24 2.63
N ILE A 66 -6.52 4.70 1.38
CA ILE A 66 -7.58 5.66 1.01
C ILE A 66 -8.97 5.02 1.09
N LYS A 67 -9.08 3.72 0.75
CA LYS A 67 -10.35 2.96 0.81
C LYS A 67 -10.75 2.63 2.25
N GLN A 68 -9.78 2.52 3.16
CA GLN A 68 -10.04 2.28 4.57
C GLN A 68 -10.42 3.57 5.31
N PRO A 69 -11.25 3.50 6.36
CA PRO A 69 -11.54 4.66 7.21
C PRO A 69 -10.31 5.05 8.03
N ASN A 70 -10.17 6.36 8.31
CA ASN A 70 -9.08 6.87 9.16
C ASN A 70 -9.13 6.29 10.59
N LEU A 71 -10.31 5.95 11.08
CA LEU A 71 -10.51 5.23 12.34
C LEU A 71 -10.80 3.75 11.99
N LEU A 72 -9.82 2.88 12.23
CA LEU A 72 -9.96 1.45 11.99
C LEU A 72 -10.71 0.79 13.15
N GLU A 73 -11.78 0.06 12.82
CA GLU A 73 -12.47 -0.83 13.74
C GLU A 73 -11.89 -2.24 13.58
N LEU A 74 -11.23 -2.76 14.62
CA LEU A 74 -10.51 -4.04 14.59
C LEU A 74 -11.09 -5.00 15.63
N GLU A 75 -11.33 -6.25 15.25
CA GLU A 75 -11.78 -7.32 16.14
C GLU A 75 -10.60 -8.16 16.64
N ALA A 76 -10.68 -8.64 17.89
CA ALA A 76 -9.66 -9.49 18.48
C ALA A 76 -9.71 -10.93 17.93
N PRO A 77 -8.57 -11.67 17.88
CA PRO A 77 -7.25 -11.35 18.43
C PRO A 77 -6.31 -10.65 17.41
N ILE A 78 -5.61 -9.60 17.86
CA ILE A 78 -4.62 -8.87 17.05
C ILE A 78 -3.33 -8.62 17.85
N LYS A 79 -2.18 -8.58 17.17
CA LYS A 79 -0.90 -8.13 17.76
C LYS A 79 -0.66 -6.67 17.39
N ILE A 80 -0.54 -5.80 18.39
CA ILE A 80 -0.22 -4.37 18.20
C ILE A 80 1.28 -4.19 18.40
N CYS A 81 1.97 -3.67 17.38
CA CYS A 81 3.39 -3.35 17.43
C CYS A 81 3.57 -1.82 17.27
N GLY A 82 4.09 -1.15 18.30
CA GLY A 82 4.45 0.26 18.27
C GLY A 82 5.95 0.47 17.98
N ASN A 83 6.35 1.71 17.73
CA ASN A 83 7.77 2.07 17.61
C ASN A 83 8.47 1.91 18.98
N PRO A 84 9.58 1.15 19.10
CA PRO A 84 10.27 0.96 20.38
C PRO A 84 11.07 2.19 20.86
N PHE A 85 11.35 3.17 19.99
CA PHE A 85 12.18 4.33 20.32
C PHE A 85 11.47 5.64 19.98
N ILE A 86 10.81 6.22 20.98
CA ILE A 86 10.51 7.66 21.00
C ILE A 86 11.57 8.26 21.92
N HIS A 87 12.40 9.15 21.38
CA HIS A 87 13.38 9.90 22.17
C HIS A 87 12.68 11.05 22.91
#